data_AF-A0A0D7DWA0-F1
#
_entry.id   AF-A0A0D7DWA0-F1
#
_cell.length_a   1.000
_cell.length_b   1.000
_cell.length_c   1.000
_cell.angle_alpha   90.00
_cell.angle_beta   90.00
_cell.angle_gamma   90.00
#
_symmetry.space_group_name_H-M   'P 1'
#
loop_
_entity.id
_entity.type
_entity.pdbx_description
1 polymer ?
#
loop_
_entity_poly.entity_id
_entity_poly.type
_entity_poly.pdbx_seq_one_letter_code
_entity_poly.pdbx_strand_id
1 'polypeptide(L)'
;GVVRTYAELVNQWTTGSDGVAGGTVALYNAFIQFAGFTFGKAQSVFAAPWNTYPGNLGSLLGGDDSSTAQNQISYTAQFGNGISGTLSLEDQSGYRTASLYNVTTATGTQWLSQTQTSAYGGTSIPDIVGRVRIDQAWGLFQVAAAAHQVRASYYNPASEISGHPDDKYGFAVQAALSLKNLPTGPGDSLN
;
A
#
# COMPACT_ATOMS: atom_id res chain seq x y z
N GLY A 1 23.32 -15.43 7.84
CA GLY A 1 22.05 -14.81 8.21
C GLY A 1 20.98 -15.88 8.27
N VAL A 2 20.08 -15.83 9.25
CA VAL A 2 18.99 -16.81 9.35
C VAL A 2 17.89 -16.40 8.37
N VAL A 3 17.39 -17.36 7.59
CA VAL A 3 16.20 -17.14 6.74
C VAL A 3 14.97 -17.21 7.64
N ARG A 4 14.08 -16.23 7.51
CA ARG A 4 12.77 -16.22 8.15
C ARG A 4 11.69 -16.36 7.09
N THR A 5 10.70 -17.20 7.36
CA THR A 5 9.49 -17.33 6.54
C THR A 5 8.28 -17.03 7.43
N TYR A 6 7.27 -16.34 6.88
CA TYR A 6 6.04 -16.03 7.58
C TYR A 6 4.85 -16.18 6.62
N ALA A 7 3.75 -16.73 7.11
CA ALA A 7 2.49 -16.81 6.39
C ALA A 7 1.31 -16.65 7.36
N GLU A 8 0.31 -15.88 6.94
CA GLU A 8 -0.90 -15.60 7.68
C GLU A 8 -2.11 -15.89 6.78
N LEU A 9 -2.89 -16.89 7.18
CA LEU A 9 -4.09 -17.36 6.51
C LEU A 9 -5.28 -17.08 7.42
N VAL A 10 -6.29 -16.41 6.89
CA VAL A 10 -7.52 -16.08 7.62
C VAL A 10 -8.67 -16.81 6.95
N ASN A 11 -9.42 -17.58 7.75
CA ASN A 11 -10.67 -18.20 7.30
C ASN A 11 -11.80 -17.22 7.57
N GLN A 12 -12.39 -16.67 6.51
CA GLN A 12 -13.53 -15.77 6.64
C GLN A 12 -14.83 -16.56 6.53
N TRP A 13 -15.68 -16.39 7.53
CA TRP A 13 -17.04 -16.93 7.56
C TRP A 13 -17.99 -15.74 7.54
N THR A 14 -18.58 -15.43 6.39
CA THR A 14 -19.52 -14.33 6.25
C THR A 14 -20.94 -14.86 6.45
N THR A 15 -21.65 -14.35 7.45
CA THR A 15 -23.04 -14.76 7.69
C THR A 15 -23.93 -14.31 6.54
N GLY A 16 -24.55 -15.25 5.83
CA GLY A 16 -25.61 -15.00 4.85
C GLY A 16 -25.21 -15.00 3.37
N SER A 17 -23.91 -15.05 3.04
CA SER A 17 -23.41 -15.21 1.64
C SER A 17 -22.74 -16.54 1.38
N ASP A 18 -22.22 -17.19 2.42
CA ASP A 18 -21.39 -18.38 2.27
C ASP A 18 -22.26 -19.64 2.40
N GLY A 19 -22.10 -20.60 1.47
CA GLY A 19 -22.79 -21.89 1.53
C GLY A 19 -22.33 -22.73 2.73
N VAL A 20 -23.08 -23.78 3.09
CA VAL A 20 -22.59 -24.79 4.03
C VAL A 20 -21.28 -25.37 3.48
N ALA A 21 -20.19 -25.25 4.24
CA ALA A 21 -18.81 -25.54 3.80
C ALA A 21 -18.25 -24.62 2.67
N GLY A 22 -18.79 -23.41 2.52
CA GLY A 22 -18.42 -22.44 1.47
C GLY A 22 -17.57 -21.24 1.92
N GLY A 23 -16.81 -21.35 3.02
CA GLY A 23 -15.93 -20.26 3.49
C GLY A 23 -14.77 -19.95 2.53
N THR A 24 -14.26 -18.72 2.58
CA THR A 24 -13.09 -18.29 1.78
C THR A 24 -11.85 -18.21 2.66
N VAL A 25 -10.73 -18.72 2.16
CA VAL A 25 -9.42 -18.52 2.78
C VAL A 25 -8.76 -17.29 2.16
N ALA A 26 -8.48 -16.29 2.98
CA ALA A 26 -7.75 -15.10 2.58
C ALA A 26 -6.29 -15.19 3.04
N LEU A 27 -5.37 -14.89 2.13
CA LEU A 27 -3.94 -14.78 2.44
C LEU A 27 -3.61 -13.33 2.75
N TYR A 28 -3.37 -13.03 4.03
CA TYR A 28 -3.06 -11.66 4.47
C TYR A 28 -1.58 -11.37 4.23
N ASN A 29 -0.70 -12.18 4.80
CA ASN A 29 0.76 -12.05 4.65
C ASN A 29 1.36 -13.39 4.21
N ALA A 30 2.38 -13.36 3.36
CA ALA A 30 3.17 -14.52 2.97
C ALA A 30 4.52 -14.06 2.40
N PHE A 31 5.58 -14.12 3.20
CA PHE A 31 6.88 -13.61 2.79
C PHE A 31 8.07 -14.42 3.32
N ILE A 32 9.19 -14.25 2.63
CA ILE A 32 10.50 -14.75 3.01
C ILE A 32 11.42 -13.56 3.24
N GLN A 33 12.19 -13.59 4.33
CA GLN A 33 13.16 -12.58 4.69
C GLN A 33 14.54 -13.19 4.88
N PHE A 34 15.54 -12.61 4.21
CA PHE A 34 16.94 -12.97 4.43
C PHE A 34 17.86 -11.79 4.12
N ALA A 35 18.91 -11.60 4.91
CA ALA A 35 19.95 -10.59 4.68
C ALA A 35 19.43 -9.16 4.36
N GLY A 36 18.33 -8.75 5.00
CA GLY A 36 17.71 -7.44 4.78
C GLY A 36 16.68 -7.41 3.63
N PHE A 37 16.61 -8.45 2.80
CA PHE A 37 15.58 -8.60 1.79
C PHE A 37 14.27 -9.16 2.35
N THR A 38 13.15 -8.75 1.76
CA THR A 38 11.80 -9.29 1.93
C THR A 38 11.22 -9.59 0.56
N PHE A 39 10.70 -10.80 0.35
CA PHE A 39 10.02 -11.21 -0.88
C PHE A 39 8.65 -11.78 -0.54
N GLY A 40 7.60 -11.33 -1.23
CA GLY A 40 6.25 -11.89 -1.12
C GLY A 40 5.21 -10.84 -0.71
N LYS A 41 4.08 -11.30 -0.16
CA LYS A 41 3.00 -10.44 0.31
C LYS A 41 3.29 -9.97 1.74
N ALA A 42 3.61 -8.68 1.88
CA ALA A 42 3.91 -8.07 3.17
C ALA A 42 3.36 -6.64 3.22
N GLN A 43 3.30 -6.05 4.41
CA GLN A 43 2.86 -4.65 4.59
C GLN A 43 3.74 -3.66 3.80
N SER A 44 3.12 -2.71 3.10
CA SER A 44 3.85 -1.67 2.35
C SER A 44 4.82 -0.90 3.24
N VAL A 45 5.98 -0.54 2.69
CA VAL A 45 6.96 0.28 3.40
C VAL A 45 6.54 1.75 3.50
N PHE A 46 5.54 2.17 2.71
CA PHE A 46 4.96 3.52 2.77
C PHE A 46 4.10 3.73 4.03
N ALA A 47 3.43 2.67 4.50
CA ALA A 47 2.49 2.75 5.60
C ALA A 47 3.14 3.15 6.93
N ALA A 48 2.35 3.81 7.78
CA ALA A 48 2.74 4.06 9.17
C ALA A 48 2.94 2.74 9.93
N PRO A 49 3.76 2.72 11.00
CA PRO A 49 3.99 1.52 11.82
C PRO A 49 2.77 1.09 12.64
N TRP A 50 1.75 1.93 12.73
CA TRP A 50 0.50 1.67 13.43
C TRP A 50 -0.64 1.61 12.44
N ASN A 51 -1.53 0.67 12.68
CA ASN A 51 -2.84 0.63 12.05
C ASN A 51 -3.76 1.60 12.80
N THR A 52 -4.61 2.32 12.05
CA THR A 52 -5.87 2.94 12.50
C THR A 52 -5.86 3.46 13.94
N TYR A 53 -5.84 4.78 14.13
CA TYR A 53 -6.01 5.42 15.45
C TYR A 53 -7.00 4.66 16.35
N PRO A 54 -6.70 4.38 17.63
CA PRO A 54 -7.69 3.80 18.53
C PRO A 54 -8.93 4.71 18.57
N GLY A 55 -9.99 4.30 17.88
CA GLY A 55 -11.25 5.05 17.77
C GLY A 55 -11.63 5.54 16.37
N ASN A 56 -10.78 5.37 15.34
CA ASN A 56 -11.20 5.58 13.94
C ASN A 56 -11.48 4.23 13.28
N LEU A 57 -12.47 4.14 12.40
CA LEU A 57 -12.75 2.94 11.58
C LEU A 57 -12.34 3.16 10.11
N GLY A 58 -11.56 4.21 9.84
CA GLY A 58 -11.03 4.51 8.51
C GLY A 58 -9.77 5.37 8.56
N SER A 59 -8.92 5.20 7.55
CA SER A 59 -7.83 6.13 7.26
C SER A 59 -8.40 7.52 6.93
N LEU A 60 -7.62 8.59 7.16
CA LEU A 60 -7.94 9.91 6.60
C LEU A 60 -8.03 9.77 5.07
N LEU A 61 -8.84 10.61 4.41
CA LEU A 61 -8.94 10.61 2.94
C LEU A 61 -7.54 10.73 2.33
N GLY A 62 -7.09 9.66 1.63
CA GLY A 62 -5.79 9.59 0.99
C GLY A 62 -4.63 9.03 1.83
N GLY A 63 -4.87 8.51 3.05
CA GLY A 63 -3.82 7.86 3.84
C GLY A 63 -3.70 6.37 3.53
N ASP A 64 -2.47 5.87 3.36
CA ASP A 64 -2.20 4.44 3.27
C ASP A 64 -2.43 3.75 4.63
N ASP A 65 -3.07 2.58 4.58
CA ASP A 65 -3.27 1.73 5.75
C ASP A 65 -2.22 0.60 5.80
N SER A 66 -1.69 0.36 6.99
CA SER A 66 -0.87 -0.79 7.34
C SER A 66 -1.59 -2.15 7.28
N SER A 67 -2.92 -2.18 7.25
CA SER A 67 -3.72 -3.42 7.30
C SER A 67 -3.62 -4.26 6.04
N THR A 68 -3.20 -3.66 4.93
CA THR A 68 -3.29 -4.28 3.61
C THR A 68 -1.90 -4.58 3.07
N ALA A 69 -1.53 -5.84 3.13
CA ALA A 69 -0.27 -6.32 2.58
C ALA A 69 -0.36 -6.50 1.06
N GLN A 70 0.74 -6.23 0.38
CA GLN A 70 0.85 -6.32 -1.07
C GLN A 70 2.10 -7.08 -1.48
N ASN A 71 2.09 -7.60 -2.70
CA ASN A 71 3.24 -8.31 -3.25
C ASN A 71 4.37 -7.31 -3.43
N GLN A 72 5.54 -7.62 -2.89
CA GLN A 72 6.68 -6.71 -2.94
C GLN A 72 8.02 -7.42 -2.87
N ILE A 73 9.04 -6.68 -3.31
CA ILE A 73 10.45 -6.98 -3.08
C ILE A 73 11.04 -5.76 -2.37
N SER A 74 11.50 -5.94 -1.14
CA SER A 74 12.06 -4.85 -0.35
C SER A 74 13.45 -5.19 0.16
N TYR A 75 14.31 -4.18 0.29
CA TYR A 75 15.59 -4.27 0.96
C TYR A 75 15.70 -3.23 2.05
N THR A 76 16.08 -3.65 3.26
CA THR A 76 16.31 -2.76 4.40
C THR A 76 17.78 -2.79 4.82
N ALA A 77 18.43 -1.64 4.71
CA ALA A 77 19.75 -1.39 5.26
C ALA A 77 19.64 -0.85 6.70
N GLN A 78 20.51 -1.36 7.58
CA GLN A 78 20.65 -0.88 8.95
C GLN A 78 21.93 -0.04 9.04
N PHE A 79 21.80 1.23 9.45
CA PHE A 79 22.93 2.15 9.55
C PHE A 79 23.48 2.25 10.99
N GLY A 80 22.82 1.60 11.95
CA GLY A 80 23.16 1.68 13.38
C GLY A 80 22.43 2.81 14.10
N ASN A 81 22.55 2.85 15.44
CA ASN A 81 21.91 3.86 16.30
C ASN A 81 20.39 4.06 16.06
N GLY A 82 19.69 2.98 15.71
CA GLY A 82 18.26 3.01 15.42
C GLY A 82 17.89 3.55 14.04
N ILE A 83 18.86 3.87 13.18
CA ILE A 83 18.63 4.41 11.84
C ILE A 83 18.60 3.26 10.83
N SER A 84 17.56 3.24 10.00
CA SER A 84 17.37 2.27 8.92
C SER A 84 16.78 2.93 7.68
N GLY A 85 17.11 2.35 6.52
CA GLY A 85 16.58 2.76 5.23
C GLY A 85 16.02 1.56 4.50
N THR A 86 14.83 1.70 3.94
CA THR A 86 14.17 0.65 3.15
C THR A 86 13.86 1.16 1.75
N LEU A 87 14.14 0.35 0.74
CA LEU A 87 13.67 0.54 -0.64
C LEU A 87 12.83 -0.68 -1.03
N SER A 88 11.70 -0.46 -1.69
CA SER A 88 10.73 -1.49 -2.07
C SER A 88 10.22 -1.28 -3.48
N LEU A 89 9.97 -2.40 -4.17
CA LEU A 89 9.19 -2.48 -5.39
C LEU A 89 7.88 -3.18 -5.05
N GLU A 90 6.77 -2.47 -5.16
CA GLU A 90 5.46 -2.90 -4.67
C GLU A 90 4.45 -3.03 -5.80
N ASP A 91 3.60 -4.07 -5.74
CA ASP A 91 2.52 -4.28 -6.69
C ASP A 91 1.36 -3.33 -6.40
N GLN A 92 1.10 -2.41 -7.34
CA GLN A 92 0.02 -1.42 -7.25
C GLN A 92 -1.36 -2.00 -7.56
N SER A 93 -1.44 -3.20 -8.16
CA SER A 93 -2.70 -3.73 -8.68
C SER A 93 -3.70 -3.99 -7.54
N GLY A 94 -4.87 -3.34 -7.62
CA GLY A 94 -5.96 -3.50 -6.67
C GLY A 94 -5.86 -2.68 -5.37
N TYR A 95 -4.73 -2.00 -5.10
CA TYR A 95 -4.55 -1.24 -3.84
C TYR A 95 -4.30 0.26 -4.03
N ARG A 96 -3.70 0.69 -5.15
CA ARG A 96 -3.33 2.10 -5.41
C ARG A 96 -3.91 2.66 -6.69
N THR A 97 -5.08 2.18 -7.09
CA THR A 97 -5.73 2.61 -8.34
C THR A 97 -6.94 3.49 -8.05
N ALA A 98 -6.81 4.80 -8.25
CA ALA A 98 -7.95 5.71 -8.33
C ALA A 98 -8.43 5.77 -9.79
N SER A 99 -9.70 5.46 -10.06
CA SER A 99 -10.25 5.33 -11.43
C SER A 99 -9.80 6.47 -12.37
N LEU A 100 -9.13 6.09 -13.46
CA LEU A 100 -8.90 7.00 -14.59
C LEU A 100 -10.14 7.08 -15.46
N TYR A 101 -10.48 8.28 -15.91
CA TYR A 101 -11.68 8.54 -16.70
C TYR A 101 -11.36 9.27 -17.99
N ASN A 102 -11.97 8.83 -19.10
CA ASN A 102 -11.90 9.56 -20.36
C ASN A 102 -12.98 10.66 -20.39
N VAL A 103 -12.53 11.91 -20.29
CA VAL A 103 -13.40 13.08 -20.25
C VAL A 103 -13.90 13.53 -21.62
N THR A 104 -13.32 13.05 -22.72
CA THR A 104 -13.73 13.45 -24.08
C THR A 104 -15.05 12.79 -24.49
N THR A 105 -15.40 11.66 -23.88
CA THR A 105 -16.67 10.93 -24.10
C THR A 105 -17.66 11.12 -22.96
N ALA A 106 -17.30 11.91 -21.93
CA ALA A 106 -18.11 12.07 -20.73
C ALA A 106 -19.31 13.00 -20.98
N THR A 107 -20.53 12.48 -20.90
CA THR A 107 -21.74 13.33 -20.88
C THR A 107 -21.97 13.88 -19.46
N GLY A 108 -22.62 15.04 -19.33
CA GLY A 108 -22.85 15.70 -18.01
C GLY A 108 -23.48 14.78 -16.96
N THR A 109 -24.31 13.82 -17.37
CA THR A 109 -24.96 12.82 -16.52
C THR A 109 -23.99 11.76 -15.98
N GLN A 110 -22.88 11.48 -16.66
CA GLN A 110 -21.84 10.52 -16.24
C GLN A 110 -20.90 11.06 -15.16
N TRP A 111 -20.83 12.37 -14.97
CA TRP A 111 -20.08 12.97 -13.85
C TRP A 111 -20.82 12.82 -12.51
N LEU A 112 -22.15 12.72 -12.55
CA LEU A 112 -23.01 12.58 -11.39
C LEU A 112 -23.36 11.12 -11.06
N SER A 113 -23.13 10.21 -12.01
CA SER A 113 -23.37 8.78 -11.87
C SER A 113 -22.03 8.06 -12.03
N GLN A 114 -21.54 7.41 -10.98
CA GLN A 114 -20.24 6.70 -10.91
C GLN A 114 -20.16 5.45 -11.85
N THR A 115 -20.72 5.54 -13.05
CA THR A 115 -20.92 4.46 -14.03
C THR A 115 -19.88 4.52 -15.16
N GLN A 116 -18.78 5.23 -14.98
CA GLN A 116 -17.69 5.19 -15.97
C GLN A 116 -16.78 3.99 -15.70
N THR A 117 -16.53 3.21 -16.75
CA THR A 117 -15.50 2.17 -16.74
C THR A 117 -14.12 2.82 -16.64
N SER A 118 -13.29 2.36 -15.71
CA SER A 118 -11.95 2.92 -15.57
C SER A 118 -11.10 2.66 -16.81
N ALA A 119 -10.43 3.70 -17.29
CA ALA A 119 -9.55 3.69 -18.44
C ALA A 119 -8.08 3.41 -18.07
N TYR A 120 -7.80 2.63 -17.03
CA TYR A 120 -6.41 2.20 -16.75
C TYR A 120 -5.92 1.21 -17.80
N GLY A 121 -4.71 1.43 -18.30
CA GLY A 121 -4.02 0.53 -19.23
C GLY A 121 -3.21 -0.58 -18.54
N GLY A 122 -3.53 -0.90 -17.28
CA GLY A 122 -2.82 -1.90 -16.47
C GLY A 122 -1.50 -1.41 -15.87
N THR A 123 -0.73 -2.37 -15.32
CA THR A 123 0.54 -2.14 -14.60
C THR A 123 1.69 -2.70 -15.43
N SER A 124 2.75 -1.92 -15.66
CA SER A 124 3.99 -2.44 -16.28
C SER A 124 5.26 -2.24 -15.47
N ILE A 125 5.20 -1.36 -14.47
CA ILE A 125 6.28 -1.05 -13.56
C ILE A 125 5.69 -1.12 -12.14
N PRO A 126 6.35 -1.78 -11.18
CA PRO A 126 5.91 -1.74 -9.78
C PRO A 126 6.09 -0.33 -9.21
N ASP A 127 5.35 -0.01 -8.16
CA ASP A 127 5.57 1.21 -7.40
C ASP A 127 6.94 1.17 -6.74
N ILE A 128 7.68 2.28 -6.85
CA ILE A 128 8.97 2.42 -6.18
C ILE A 128 8.72 3.16 -4.87
N VAL A 129 9.00 2.50 -3.75
CA VAL A 129 8.71 3.05 -2.43
C VAL A 129 9.95 3.05 -1.56
N GLY A 130 10.27 4.20 -0.98
CA GLY A 130 11.39 4.38 -0.08
C GLY A 130 10.93 4.83 1.31
N ARG A 131 11.68 4.44 2.35
CA ARG A 131 11.47 4.91 3.72
C ARG A 131 12.80 5.07 4.44
N VAL A 132 12.92 6.14 5.22
CA VAL A 132 13.95 6.30 6.24
C VAL A 132 13.27 6.32 7.61
N ARG A 133 13.84 5.60 8.57
CA ARG A 133 13.31 5.48 9.93
C ARG A 133 14.42 5.63 10.96
N ILE A 134 14.11 6.34 12.03
CA ILE A 134 14.89 6.48 13.25
C ILE A 134 14.03 5.91 14.38
N ASP A 135 14.52 4.89 15.09
CA ASP A 135 13.87 4.30 16.26
C ASP A 135 14.84 4.33 17.44
N GLN A 136 14.54 5.18 18.42
CA GLN A 136 15.41 5.46 19.56
C GLN A 136 14.60 5.41 20.87
N ALA A 137 15.30 5.54 21.99
CA ALA A 137 14.67 5.48 23.32
C ALA A 137 13.59 6.55 23.53
N TRP A 138 13.71 7.72 22.87
CA TRP A 138 12.72 8.80 22.93
C TRP A 138 11.46 8.51 22.10
N GLY A 139 11.54 7.61 21.12
CA GLY A 139 10.48 7.45 20.14
C GLY A 139 10.96 7.04 18.76
N LEU A 140 10.07 7.21 17.79
CA LEU A 140 10.25 6.83 16.40
C LEU A 140 9.89 7.99 15.50
N PHE A 141 10.70 8.23 14.50
CA PHE A 141 10.33 9.09 13.37
C PHE A 141 10.62 8.35 12.06
N GLN A 142 9.67 8.42 11.13
CA GLN A 142 9.89 7.91 9.78
C GLN A 142 9.30 8.85 8.73
N VAL A 143 9.95 8.85 7.57
CA VAL A 143 9.45 9.49 6.35
C VAL A 143 9.51 8.47 5.24
N ALA A 144 8.43 8.36 4.47
CA ALA A 144 8.31 7.49 3.33
C ALA A 144 7.84 8.27 2.09
N ALA A 145 8.26 7.80 0.92
CA ALA A 145 7.88 8.33 -0.37
C ALA A 145 7.55 7.18 -1.32
N ALA A 146 6.56 7.37 -2.18
CA ALA A 146 6.19 6.42 -3.23
C ALA A 146 6.18 7.14 -4.58
N ALA A 147 6.63 6.46 -5.62
CA ALA A 147 6.49 6.88 -7.02
C ALA A 147 5.67 5.82 -7.76
N HIS A 148 4.70 6.30 -8.54
CA HIS A 148 3.66 5.49 -9.15
C HIS A 148 3.50 5.84 -10.63
N GLN A 149 3.30 4.84 -11.49
CA GLN A 149 3.06 5.05 -12.92
C GLN A 149 1.57 4.97 -13.23
N VAL A 150 1.02 6.06 -13.76
CA VAL A 150 -0.33 6.16 -14.26
C VAL A 150 -0.32 5.93 -15.77
N ARG A 151 -0.93 4.84 -16.21
CA ARG A 151 -1.11 4.49 -17.62
C ARG A 151 -2.58 4.47 -17.99
N ALA A 152 -2.92 5.11 -19.10
CA ALA A 152 -4.24 5.03 -19.70
C ALA A 152 -4.34 3.87 -20.70
N SER A 153 -5.53 3.30 -20.86
CA SER A 153 -5.85 2.34 -21.91
C SER A 153 -5.97 3.02 -23.27
N TYR A 154 -6.09 2.21 -24.33
CA TYR A 154 -6.41 2.69 -25.67
C TYR A 154 -7.70 3.53 -25.72
N TYR A 155 -7.77 4.49 -26.64
CA TYR A 155 -8.98 5.31 -26.84
C TYR A 155 -10.20 4.45 -27.21
N ASN A 156 -9.98 3.37 -27.97
CA ASN A 156 -10.91 2.27 -28.11
C ASN A 156 -10.30 1.01 -27.48
N PRO A 157 -10.79 0.52 -26.34
CA PRO A 157 -10.26 -0.67 -25.66
C PRO A 157 -10.22 -1.94 -26.52
N ALA A 158 -11.02 -2.02 -27.59
CA ALA A 158 -11.04 -3.13 -28.52
C ALA A 158 -10.04 -2.99 -29.70
N SER A 159 -9.23 -1.92 -29.74
CA SER A 159 -8.38 -1.60 -30.89
C SER A 159 -7.08 -0.91 -30.50
N GLU A 160 -5.96 -1.62 -30.62
CA GLU A 160 -4.61 -1.10 -30.31
C GLU A 160 -4.17 0.03 -31.26
N ILE A 161 -4.67 0.03 -32.50
CA ILE A 161 -4.37 1.08 -33.50
C ILE A 161 -5.04 2.42 -33.19
N SER A 162 -5.97 2.45 -32.23
CA SER A 162 -6.62 3.70 -31.83
C SER A 162 -5.67 4.65 -31.11
N GLY A 163 -4.51 4.16 -30.64
CA GLY A 163 -3.56 4.92 -29.83
C GLY A 163 -4.02 5.07 -28.38
N HIS A 164 -3.18 5.68 -27.56
CA HIS A 164 -3.46 5.95 -26.14
C HIS A 164 -2.69 7.19 -25.65
N PRO A 165 -3.12 7.83 -24.56
CA PRO A 165 -2.32 8.85 -23.89
C PRO A 165 -0.96 8.32 -23.41
N ASP A 166 0.05 9.18 -23.38
CA ASP A 166 1.36 8.87 -22.82
C ASP A 166 1.30 8.61 -21.31
N ASP A 167 2.11 7.67 -20.83
CA ASP A 167 2.28 7.37 -19.40
C ASP A 167 2.67 8.63 -18.60
N LYS A 168 2.21 8.69 -17.34
CA LYS A 168 2.53 9.76 -16.39
C LYS A 168 3.02 9.16 -15.08
N TYR A 169 3.83 9.93 -14.34
CA TYR A 169 4.31 9.52 -13.03
C TYR A 169 3.74 10.45 -11.96
N GLY A 170 3.21 9.83 -10.90
CA GLY A 170 2.77 10.49 -9.67
C GLY A 170 3.70 10.13 -8.51
N PHE A 171 3.60 10.91 -7.42
CA PHE A 171 4.31 10.60 -6.19
C PHE A 171 3.47 10.92 -4.96
N ALA A 172 3.79 10.26 -3.86
CA ALA A 172 3.22 10.50 -2.54
C ALA A 172 4.32 10.54 -1.49
N VAL A 173 4.08 11.25 -0.39
CA VAL A 173 4.99 11.36 0.75
C VAL A 173 4.20 11.30 2.04
N GLN A 174 4.73 10.57 3.02
CA GLN A 174 4.14 10.41 4.34
C GLN A 174 5.22 10.53 5.41
N ALA A 175 4.86 11.11 6.56
CA ALA A 175 5.68 11.10 7.76
C ALA A 175 4.88 10.50 8.92
N ALA A 176 5.58 9.83 9.83
CA ALA A 176 4.99 9.28 11.05
C ALA A 176 5.93 9.56 12.23
N LEU A 177 5.37 10.01 13.36
CA LEU A 177 6.09 10.31 14.59
C LEU A 177 5.42 9.58 15.75
N SER A 178 6.20 8.86 16.54
CA SER A 178 5.75 8.28 17.79
C SER A 178 6.68 8.74 18.91
N LEU A 179 6.12 9.38 19.94
CA LEU A 179 6.86 9.78 21.14
C LEU A 179 6.60 8.75 22.23
N LYS A 180 7.65 8.25 22.88
CA LYS A 180 7.56 7.27 23.98
C LYS A 180 7.94 7.94 25.29
N ASN A 181 7.56 7.32 26.41
CA ASN A 181 7.89 7.76 27.77
C ASN A 181 7.36 9.17 28.07
N LEU A 182 6.09 9.41 27.74
CA LEU A 182 5.45 10.68 28.03
C LEU A 182 5.33 10.91 29.55
N PRO A 183 5.25 12.19 30.00
CA PRO A 183 5.03 12.54 31.41
C PRO A 183 3.72 12.01 32.01
N THR A 184 2.86 11.41 31.19
CA THR A 184 1.56 10.84 31.57
C THR A 184 1.66 9.46 32.24
N GLY A 185 2.78 8.75 32.07
CA GLY A 185 3.00 7.44 32.71
C GLY A 185 4.09 6.59 32.04
N PRO A 186 4.73 5.66 32.78
CA PRO A 186 5.66 4.69 32.20
C PRO A 186 4.96 3.80 31.17
N GLY A 187 5.52 3.72 29.95
CA GLY A 187 4.96 2.92 28.87
C GLY A 187 3.97 3.66 27.96
N ASP A 188 3.65 4.92 28.26
CA ASP A 188 2.79 5.73 27.41
C ASP A 188 3.50 6.15 26.12
N SER A 189 2.75 6.12 25.02
CA SER A 189 3.20 6.58 23.69
C SER A 189 2.13 7.41 22.98
N LEU A 190 2.56 8.41 22.22
CA LEU A 190 1.73 9.27 21.37
C LEU A 190 2.15 9.08 19.91
N ASN A 191 1.21 8.73 19.04
CA ASN A 191 1.43 8.44 17.60
C ASN A 191 0.66 9.41 16.71
#